data_AF-A0A5A8UTB7-F1
#
_entry.id   AF-A0A5A8UTB7-F1
#
_cell.length_a   1.000
_cell.length_b   1.000
_cell.length_c   1.000
_cell.angle_alpha   90.00
_cell.angle_beta   90.00
_cell.angle_gamma   90.00
#
_symmetry.space_group_name_H-M   'P 1'
#
loop_
_entity.id
_entity.type
_entity.pdbx_description
1 polymer ?
#
loop_
_entity_poly.entity_id
_entity_poly.type
_entity_poly.pdbx_seq_one_letter_code
_entity_poly.pdbx_strand_id
1 'polypeptide(L)'
;MFENDKDILEFKPQYPRTLPQDWKDEKNPTVYEISATLDTLKKMYSEQVKILNQGRCSAKKGEENLRNIATNYQSIKAILFEPR
;
A
#
# COMPACT_ATOMS: atom_id res chain seq x y z
N MET A 1 -5.54 25.48 -19.77
CA MET A 1 -6.89 25.57 -19.22
C MET A 1 -7.40 24.15 -19.07
N PHE A 2 -7.82 23.75 -17.88
CA PHE A 2 -8.47 22.45 -17.70
C PHE A 2 -9.91 22.62 -18.19
N GLU A 3 -10.30 21.88 -19.22
CA GLU A 3 -11.50 22.18 -20.00
C GLU A 3 -12.82 21.78 -19.36
N ASN A 4 -12.86 21.15 -18.18
CA ASN A 4 -14.08 20.99 -17.39
C ASN A 4 -13.77 20.57 -15.94
N ASP A 5 -14.26 21.34 -14.96
CA ASP A 5 -14.14 21.04 -13.52
C ASP A 5 -14.88 19.77 -13.07
N LYS A 6 -15.63 19.13 -13.97
CA LYS A 6 -16.46 17.93 -13.69
C LYS A 6 -15.65 16.64 -13.56
N ASP A 7 -14.46 16.57 -14.16
CA ASP A 7 -13.61 15.38 -14.08
C ASP A 7 -12.72 15.37 -12.82
N ILE A 8 -12.68 16.47 -12.06
CA ILE A 8 -11.81 16.65 -10.89
C ILE A 8 -12.39 15.94 -9.65
N LEU A 9 -13.69 15.60 -9.65
CA LEU A 9 -14.44 15.11 -8.49
C LEU A 9 -15.26 13.83 -8.76
N GLU A 10 -14.99 13.09 -9.84
CA GLU A 10 -15.58 11.75 -9.96
C GLU A 10 -14.97 10.83 -8.90
N PHE A 11 -15.72 10.61 -7.82
CA PHE A 11 -15.47 9.51 -6.91
C PHE A 11 -15.57 8.21 -7.71
N LYS A 12 -14.44 7.57 -8.01
CA LYS A 12 -14.41 6.27 -8.66
C LYS A 12 -14.42 5.18 -7.59
N PRO A 13 -15.56 4.49 -7.36
CA PRO A 13 -15.68 3.46 -6.32
C PRO A 13 -14.85 2.20 -6.62
N GLN A 14 -14.29 2.07 -7.82
CA GLN A 14 -13.36 1.00 -8.16
C GLN A 14 -11.91 1.46 -7.95
N TYR A 15 -11.43 1.36 -6.72
CA TYR A 15 -9.97 1.32 -6.51
C TYR A 15 -9.59 0.11 -5.66
N PRO A 16 -9.60 -1.11 -6.24
CA PRO A 16 -9.07 -2.30 -5.59
C PRO A 16 -7.55 -2.43 -5.78
N ARG A 17 -6.87 -1.41 -6.32
CA ARG A 17 -5.43 -1.46 -6.60
C ARG A 17 -4.58 -1.18 -5.36
N THR A 18 -4.86 -1.95 -4.33
CA THR A 18 -4.20 -1.87 -3.03
C THR A 18 -2.88 -2.62 -3.00
N LEU A 19 -2.60 -3.46 -4.01
CA LEU A 19 -1.36 -4.23 -4.11
C LEU A 19 -0.61 -3.87 -5.40
N PRO A 20 0.73 -4.06 -5.45
CA PRO A 20 1.52 -3.70 -6.62
C PRO A 20 1.12 -4.41 -7.90
N GLN A 21 0.72 -5.68 -7.78
CA GLN A 21 0.20 -6.51 -8.87
C GLN A 21 -1.08 -5.99 -9.52
N ASP A 22 -1.79 -5.08 -8.84
CA ASP A 22 -3.03 -4.51 -9.34
C ASP A 22 -2.81 -3.17 -10.06
N TRP A 23 -1.57 -2.63 -10.05
CA TRP A 23 -1.24 -1.35 -10.67
C TRP A 23 -1.47 -1.36 -12.18
N LYS A 24 -1.79 -0.19 -12.77
CA LYS A 24 -2.02 -0.09 -14.22
C LYS A 24 -0.79 -0.48 -15.03
N ASP A 25 0.36 -0.04 -14.55
CA ASP A 25 1.68 -0.26 -15.11
C ASP A 25 2.63 -0.43 -13.91
N GLU A 26 3.11 -1.66 -13.72
CA GLU A 26 3.99 -1.99 -12.59
C GLU A 26 5.33 -1.26 -12.65
N LYS A 27 5.79 -0.86 -13.85
CA LYS A 27 7.06 -0.17 -14.03
C LYS A 27 6.96 1.33 -13.82
N ASN A 28 5.77 1.90 -13.97
CA ASN A 28 5.52 3.32 -13.78
C ASN A 28 4.23 3.56 -12.99
N PRO A 29 4.17 3.14 -11.72
CA PRO A 29 2.98 3.31 -10.91
C PRO A 29 2.70 4.77 -10.62
N THR A 30 1.41 5.12 -10.58
CA THR A 30 1.01 6.47 -10.20
C THR A 30 1.28 6.72 -8.71
N VAL A 31 1.47 7.99 -8.32
CA VAL A 31 1.64 8.38 -6.90
C VAL A 31 0.47 7.89 -6.05
N TYR A 32 -0.74 7.87 -6.63
CA TYR A 32 -1.93 7.36 -5.98
C TYR A 32 -1.87 5.85 -5.72
N GLU A 33 -1.51 5.05 -6.72
CA GLU A 33 -1.33 3.60 -6.59
C GLU A 33 -0.28 3.25 -5.53
N ILE A 34 0.85 3.95 -5.53
CA ILE A 34 1.88 3.80 -4.49
C ILE A 34 1.30 4.11 -3.11
N SER A 35 0.61 5.25 -2.96
CA SER A 35 0.04 5.68 -1.68
C SER A 35 -1.02 4.70 -1.15
N ALA A 36 -1.88 4.19 -2.03
CA ALA A 36 -2.90 3.19 -1.68
C ALA A 36 -2.27 1.88 -1.20
N THR A 37 -1.17 1.44 -1.84
CA THR A 37 -0.41 0.27 -1.40
C THR A 37 0.26 0.50 -0.05
N LEU A 38 0.88 1.66 0.17
CA LEU A 38 1.48 2.02 1.46
C LEU A 38 0.46 2.00 2.60
N ASP A 39 -0.74 2.53 2.39
CA ASP A 39 -1.79 2.53 3.40
C ASP A 39 -2.33 1.13 3.69
N THR A 40 -2.37 0.26 2.67
CA THR A 40 -2.71 -1.15 2.84
C THR A 40 -1.68 -1.87 3.71
N LEU A 41 -0.39 -1.65 3.45
CA LEU A 41 0.70 -2.21 4.26
C LEU A 41 0.65 -1.71 5.72
N LYS A 42 0.31 -0.45 5.98
CA LYS A 42 0.11 0.08 7.35
C LYS A 42 -1.03 -0.64 8.08
N LYS A 43 -2.15 -0.90 7.38
CA LYS A 43 -3.28 -1.66 7.94
C LYS A 43 -2.87 -3.09 8.28
N MET A 44 -2.21 -3.79 7.36
CA MET A 44 -1.68 -5.14 7.59
C MET A 44 -0.72 -5.20 8.78
N TYR A 45 0.18 -4.22 8.92
CA TYR A 45 1.08 -4.13 10.07
C TYR A 45 0.30 -4.03 11.38
N SER A 46 -0.68 -3.11 11.43
CA SER A 46 -1.52 -2.89 12.61
C SER A 46 -2.34 -4.13 12.98
N GLU A 47 -2.86 -4.85 11.99
CA GLU A 47 -3.57 -6.11 12.18
C GLU A 47 -2.65 -7.21 12.70
N GLN A 48 -1.43 -7.33 12.16
CA GLN A 48 -0.45 -8.31 12.63
C GLN A 48 -0.02 -8.05 14.09
N VAL A 49 0.11 -6.78 14.50
CA VAL A 49 0.32 -6.41 15.91
C VAL A 49 -0.85 -6.85 16.78
N LYS A 50 -2.10 -6.64 16.34
CA LYS A 50 -3.29 -7.14 17.07
C LYS A 50 -3.29 -8.66 17.19
N ILE A 51 -2.94 -9.39 16.14
CA ILE A 51 -2.85 -10.86 16.14
C ILE A 51 -1.81 -11.34 17.17
N LEU A 52 -0.64 -10.68 17.22
CA LEU A 52 0.41 -10.96 18.20
C LEU A 52 -0.07 -10.70 19.64
N ASN A 53 -0.68 -9.54 19.88
CA ASN A 53 -1.20 -9.18 21.21
C ASN A 53 -2.32 -10.12 21.69
N GLN A 54 -3.10 -10.67 20.75
CA GLN A 54 -4.14 -11.67 21.04
C GLN A 54 -3.60 -13.10 21.18
N GLY A 55 -2.29 -13.32 21.00
CA GLY A 55 -1.69 -14.67 21.04
C GLY A 55 -2.17 -15.59 19.92
N ARG A 56 -2.72 -15.05 18.83
CA ARG A 56 -3.31 -15.83 17.71
C ARG A 56 -2.26 -16.34 16.72
N CYS A 57 -1.00 -15.98 16.90
CA CYS A 57 0.14 -16.57 16.20
C CYS A 57 1.34 -16.68 17.14
N SER A 58 2.34 -17.49 16.78
CA SER A 58 3.60 -17.52 17.52
C SER A 58 4.35 -16.20 17.37
N ALA A 59 5.10 -15.81 18.41
CA ALA A 59 5.90 -14.59 18.41
C ALA A 59 6.89 -14.56 17.23
N LYS A 60 7.63 -15.65 17.02
CA LYS A 60 8.59 -15.78 15.91
C LYS A 60 7.94 -15.52 14.55
N LYS A 61 6.80 -16.16 14.26
CA LYS A 61 6.10 -16.00 12.97
C LYS A 61 5.52 -14.60 12.83
N GLY A 62 4.95 -14.04 13.89
CA GLY A 62 4.39 -12.69 13.84
C GLY A 62 5.47 -11.61 13.68
N GLU A 63 6.63 -11.75 14.33
CA GLU A 63 7.77 -10.85 14.13
C GLU A 63 8.31 -10.92 12.70
N GLU A 64 8.43 -12.12 12.13
CA GLU A 64 8.81 -12.30 10.73
C GLU A 64 7.82 -11.62 9.78
N ASN A 65 6.52 -11.80 10.00
CA ASN A 65 5.49 -11.11 9.22
C ASN A 65 5.61 -9.57 9.34
N LEU A 66 5.82 -9.04 10.54
CA LEU A 66 6.00 -7.60 10.75
C LEU A 66 7.23 -7.06 10.01
N ARG A 67 8.34 -7.80 10.03
CA ARG A 67 9.55 -7.44 9.28
C ARG A 67 9.29 -7.44 7.78
N ASN A 68 8.62 -8.46 7.25
CA ASN A 68 8.28 -8.53 5.84
C ASN A 68 7.39 -7.36 5.40
N ILE A 69 6.35 -7.04 6.20
CA ILE A 69 5.48 -5.88 5.92
C ILE A 69 6.28 -4.57 5.94
N ALA A 70 7.15 -4.39 6.93
CA ALA A 70 7.99 -3.19 7.05
C ALA A 70 8.99 -3.05 5.88
N THR A 71 9.62 -4.15 5.48
CA THR A 71 10.52 -4.18 4.31
C THR A 71 9.75 -3.81 3.05
N ASN A 72 8.60 -4.44 2.80
CA ASN A 72 7.76 -4.12 1.65
C ASN A 72 7.32 -2.65 1.65
N TYR A 73 6.99 -2.10 2.81
CA TYR A 73 6.64 -0.68 2.95
C TYR A 73 7.79 0.23 2.51
N GLN A 74 9.02 -0.03 2.97
CA GLN A 74 10.17 0.77 2.57
C GLN A 74 10.47 0.64 1.08
N SER A 75 10.39 -0.57 0.52
CA SER A 75 10.59 -0.80 -0.92
C SER A 75 9.58 -0.03 -1.76
N ILE A 76 8.29 -0.10 -1.44
CA ILE A 76 7.25 0.64 -2.16
C ILE A 76 7.41 2.15 -1.98
N LYS A 77 7.80 2.60 -0.78
CA LYS A 77 8.04 4.02 -0.50
C LYS A 77 9.23 4.56 -1.31
N ALA A 78 10.26 3.76 -1.54
CA ALA A 78 11.44 4.17 -2.30
C ALA A 78 11.10 4.58 -3.74
N ILE A 79 10.10 3.94 -4.36
CA ILE A 79 9.61 4.26 -5.72
C ILE A 79 9.16 5.73 -5.85
N LEU A 80 8.72 6.38 -4.76
CA LEU A 80 8.37 7.80 -4.79
C LEU A 80 9.57 8.72 -5.04
N PHE A 81 10.78 8.24 -4.79
CA PHE A 81 12.03 9.02 -4.87
C PHE A 81 12.91 8.57 -6.03
N GLU A 82 12.52 7.54 -6.78
CA GLU A 82 13.22 7.12 -7.98
C GLU A 82 13.01 8.13 -9.13
N PRO A 83 14.04 8.44 -9.92
CA PRO A 83 13.89 9.26 -11.12
C PRO A 83 12.92 8.59 -12.11
N ARG A 84 12.00 9.38 -12.68
CA ARG A 84 11.00 8.92 -13.67
C ARG A 84 11.31 9.44 -15.06
#